data_AF-A0A811LK78-F1
#
_entry.id   AF-A0A811LK78-F1
#
_cell.length_a   1.000
_cell.length_b   1.000
_cell.length_c   1.000
_cell.angle_alpha   90.00
_cell.angle_beta   90.00
_cell.angle_gamma   90.00
#
_symmetry.space_group_name_H-M   'P 1'
#
loop_
_entity.id
_entity.type
_entity.pdbx_description
1 polymer ?
#
loop_
_entity_poly.entity_id
_entity_poly.type
_entity_poly.pdbx_seq_one_letter_code
_entity_poly.pdbx_strand_id
1 'polypeptide(L)'
;MPKQEFELVDLMGPFVVALIFGVVLLLISFTIINWYCITHKDDLTVFEKLGKRADIRLGPHKMSVIRRGGYASTYAKEDDEYRKKKSHAAQVALASEIA
;
A
#
# COMPACT_ATOMS: atom_id res chain seq x y z
N MET A 1 50.28 21.76 -16.52
CA MET A 1 49.31 20.66 -16.76
C MET A 1 48.40 21.10 -17.90
N PRO A 2 48.20 20.28 -18.94
CA PRO A 2 47.22 20.60 -19.99
C PRO A 2 45.82 20.72 -19.36
N LYS A 3 45.02 21.67 -19.83
CA LYS A 3 43.63 21.83 -19.38
C LYS A 3 42.80 20.70 -19.99
N GLN A 4 42.06 20.00 -19.15
CA GLN A 4 41.10 18.99 -19.61
C GLN A 4 39.88 19.73 -20.17
N GLU A 5 39.63 19.53 -21.46
CA GLU A 5 38.37 19.92 -22.10
C GLU A 5 37.31 18.91 -21.67
N PHE A 6 36.23 19.38 -21.05
CA PHE A 6 35.11 18.53 -20.61
C PHE A 6 33.94 18.75 -21.54
N GLU A 7 33.42 17.67 -22.11
CA GLU A 7 32.16 17.72 -22.82
C GLU A 7 31.00 17.54 -21.84
N LEU A 8 29.81 18.04 -22.21
CA LEU A 8 28.61 17.91 -21.38
C LEU A 8 28.29 16.44 -21.05
N VAL A 9 28.65 15.51 -21.95
CA VAL A 9 28.43 14.08 -21.75
C VAL A 9 29.27 13.52 -20.59
N ASP A 10 30.47 14.07 -20.36
CA ASP A 10 31.37 13.65 -19.27
C ASP A 10 30.79 14.04 -17.90
N LEU A 11 29.95 15.07 -17.87
CA LEU A 11 29.25 15.57 -16.68
C LEU A 11 27.90 14.87 -16.44
N MET A 12 27.37 14.10 -17.40
CA MET A 12 26.07 13.44 -17.29
C MET A 12 26.08 12.14 -16.46
N GLY A 13 27.27 11.60 -16.14
CA GLY A 13 27.43 10.36 -15.38
C GLY A 13 26.53 10.28 -14.12
N PRO A 14 26.54 11.28 -13.23
CA PRO A 14 25.70 11.28 -12.02
C PRO A 14 24.19 11.22 -12.33
N PHE A 15 23.72 11.90 -13.37
CA PHE A 15 22.32 11.89 -13.78
C PHE A 15 21.89 10.52 -14.29
N VAL A 16 22.73 9.89 -15.12
CA VAL A 16 22.46 8.54 -15.64
C VAL A 16 22.41 7.52 -14.50
N VAL A 17 23.35 7.60 -13.56
CA VAL A 17 23.38 6.71 -12.39
C VAL A 17 22.14 6.91 -11.52
N ALA A 18 21.74 8.16 -11.25
CA ALA A 18 20.53 8.45 -10.49
C ALA A 18 19.26 7.91 -11.17
N LEU A 19 19.18 8.02 -12.50
CA LEU A 19 18.06 7.50 -13.27
C LEU A 19 18.01 5.97 -13.23
N ILE A 20 19.14 5.28 -13.41
CA ILE A 20 19.23 3.82 -13.31
C ILE A 20 18.82 3.37 -11.90
N PHE A 21 19.33 4.03 -10.86
CA PHE A 21 18.97 3.72 -9.48
C PHE A 21 17.47 3.88 -9.23
N GLY A 22 16.87 4.99 -9.70
CA GLY A 22 15.42 5.21 -9.60
C GLY A 22 14.61 4.12 -10.31
N VAL A 23 15.03 3.71 -11.51
CA VAL A 23 14.38 2.62 -12.27
C VAL A 23 14.48 1.30 -11.51
N VAL A 24 15.65 0.97 -10.94
CA VAL A 24 15.83 -0.25 -10.15
C VAL A 24 14.93 -0.25 -8.92
N LEU A 25 14.86 0.86 -8.17
CA LEU A 25 13.96 0.98 -7.03
C LEU A 25 12.50 0.84 -7.44
N LEU A 26 12.11 1.42 -8.57
CA LEU A 26 10.75 1.30 -9.10
C LEU A 26 10.43 -0.16 -9.44
N LEU A 27 11.35 -0.87 -10.10
CA LEU A 27 11.18 -2.28 -10.42
C LEU A 27 11.05 -3.13 -9.16
N ILE A 28 11.95 -2.98 -8.20
CA ILE A 28 11.89 -3.72 -6.92
C ILE A 28 10.57 -3.42 -6.19
N SER A 29 10.15 -2.16 -6.15
CA SER A 29 8.90 -1.77 -5.50
C SER A 29 7.69 -2.37 -6.20
N PHE A 30 7.67 -2.36 -7.53
CA PHE A 30 6.55 -2.82 -8.32
C PHE A 30 6.47 -4.35 -8.43
N THR A 31 7.59 -5.05 -8.55
CA THR A 31 7.61 -6.51 -8.76
C THR A 31 7.80 -7.29 -7.46
N ILE A 32 8.72 -6.89 -6.58
CA ILE A 32 9.04 -7.64 -5.37
C ILE A 32 8.06 -7.25 -4.27
N ILE A 33 8.01 -5.97 -3.90
CA ILE A 33 7.18 -5.56 -2.77
C ILE A 33 5.70 -5.73 -3.12
N ASN A 34 5.26 -5.15 -4.23
CA ASN A 34 3.84 -5.13 -4.58
C ASN A 34 3.28 -6.51 -4.98
N TRP A 35 4.09 -7.45 -5.49
CA TRP A 35 3.61 -8.78 -5.90
C TRP A 35 3.97 -9.92 -4.95
N TYR A 36 5.13 -9.87 -4.29
CA TYR A 36 5.63 -10.95 -3.44
C TYR A 36 5.42 -10.68 -1.95
N CYS A 37 5.65 -9.44 -1.49
CA CYS A 37 5.56 -9.12 -0.07
C CYS A 37 4.13 -8.84 0.42
N ILE A 38 3.23 -8.43 -0.48
CA ILE A 38 1.86 -8.06 -0.10
C ILE A 38 0.94 -9.27 -0.15
N THR A 39 0.35 -9.57 1.00
CA THR A 39 -0.59 -10.68 1.19
C THR A 39 -2.02 -10.19 1.05
N HIS A 40 -2.95 -11.12 0.82
CA HIS A 40 -4.41 -10.86 0.76
C HIS A 40 -5.04 -10.25 2.02
N LYS A 41 -4.26 -10.12 3.09
CA LYS A 41 -4.67 -9.57 4.39
C LYS A 41 -4.17 -8.13 4.57
N ASP A 42 -3.40 -7.61 3.65
CA ASP A 42 -2.87 -6.25 3.71
C ASP A 42 -3.81 -5.28 2.98
N ASP A 43 -3.66 -4.00 3.27
CA ASP A 43 -4.45 -2.96 2.60
C ASP A 43 -4.07 -2.83 1.12
N LEU A 44 -5.07 -2.46 0.30
CA LEU A 44 -4.88 -2.28 -1.14
C LEU A 44 -3.79 -1.25 -1.44
N THR A 45 -2.88 -1.63 -2.34
CA THR A 45 -1.78 -0.75 -2.72
C THR A 45 -2.24 0.44 -3.53
N VAL A 46 -1.41 1.47 -3.59
CA VAL A 46 -1.63 2.62 -4.47
C VAL A 46 -1.74 2.16 -5.93
N PHE A 47 -0.95 1.15 -6.33
CA PHE A 47 -1.02 0.55 -7.66
C PHE A 47 -2.37 -0.12 -7.92
N GLU A 48 -2.90 -0.89 -6.97
CA GLU A 48 -4.23 -1.51 -7.10
C GLU A 48 -5.36 -0.47 -7.14
N LYS A 49 -5.26 0.61 -6.37
CA LYS A 49 -6.20 1.74 -6.40
C LYS A 49 -6.16 2.50 -7.73
N LEU A 50 -4.98 2.65 -8.32
CA LEU A 50 -4.81 3.28 -9.62
C LEU A 50 -5.34 2.38 -10.74
N GLY A 51 -5.00 1.09 -10.69
CA GLY A 51 -5.48 0.06 -11.62
C GLY A 51 -6.99 -0.10 -11.61
N LYS A 52 -7.65 0.10 -10.46
CA LYS A 52 -9.12 0.12 -10.34
C LYS A 52 -9.80 1.06 -11.33
N ARG A 53 -9.21 2.23 -11.61
CA ARG A 53 -9.80 3.22 -12.54
C ARG A 53 -9.77 2.74 -13.99
N ALA A 54 -8.75 1.98 -14.35
CA ALA A 54 -8.55 1.42 -15.69
C ALA A 54 -9.04 -0.05 -15.78
N ASP A 55 -9.61 -0.59 -14.71
CA ASP A 55 -9.95 -2.01 -14.54
C ASP A 55 -8.79 -3.00 -14.75
N ILE A 56 -7.57 -2.55 -14.44
CA ILE A 56 -6.35 -3.35 -14.58
C ILE A 56 -5.94 -3.86 -13.19
N ARG A 57 -5.63 -5.16 -13.11
CA ARG A 57 -5.09 -5.79 -11.89
C ARG A 57 -3.59 -5.51 -11.80
N LEU A 58 -3.23 -4.55 -10.94
CA LEU A 58 -1.85 -4.14 -10.69
C LEU A 58 -1.29 -4.69 -9.36
N GLY A 59 -1.81 -5.81 -8.89
CA GLY A 59 -1.37 -6.42 -7.63
C GLY A 59 -2.00 -7.79 -7.36
N PRO A 60 -1.71 -8.37 -6.18
CA PRO A 60 -2.12 -9.71 -5.82
C PRO A 60 -3.62 -9.82 -5.56
N HIS A 61 -4.33 -8.76 -5.17
CA HIS A 61 -5.76 -8.84 -4.90
C HIS A 61 -6.58 -9.03 -6.18
N LYS A 62 -7.70 -9.74 -6.05
CA LYS A 62 -8.66 -9.93 -7.15
C LYS A 62 -9.44 -8.62 -7.39
N MET A 63 -9.79 -8.35 -8.64
CA MET A 63 -10.56 -7.15 -9.01
C MET A 63 -11.91 -7.05 -8.29
N SER A 64 -12.55 -8.17 -7.95
CA SER A 64 -13.77 -8.18 -7.15
C SER A 64 -13.58 -7.58 -5.75
N VAL A 65 -12.44 -7.85 -5.11
CA VAL A 65 -12.08 -7.31 -3.79
C VAL A 65 -11.74 -5.82 -3.89
N ILE A 66 -10.95 -5.45 -4.91
CA ILE A 66 -10.57 -4.05 -5.19
C ILE A 66 -11.81 -3.18 -5.47
N ARG A 67 -12.79 -3.71 -6.20
CA ARG A 67 -14.06 -3.04 -6.49
C ARG A 67 -14.91 -2.88 -5.24
N ARG A 68 -15.04 -3.95 -4.43
CA ARG A 68 -15.75 -3.94 -3.14
C ARG A 68 -15.16 -2.93 -2.15
N GLY A 69 -13.85 -2.70 -2.21
CA GLY A 69 -13.17 -1.73 -1.36
C GLY A 69 -13.13 -2.14 0.11
N GLY A 70 -13.19 -3.44 0.41
CA GLY A 70 -12.96 -3.95 1.76
C GLY A 70 -11.47 -3.92 2.07
N TYR A 71 -11.06 -3.14 3.06
CA TYR A 71 -9.67 -3.02 3.52
C TYR A 71 -9.46 -3.84 4.78
N ALA A 72 -8.24 -4.31 5.05
CA ALA A 72 -7.91 -5.00 6.29
C ALA A 72 -8.16 -4.09 7.51
N SER A 73 -7.86 -2.80 7.36
CA SER A 73 -8.20 -1.76 8.35
C SER A 73 -9.71 -1.55 8.54
N THR A 74 -10.55 -1.84 7.54
CA THR A 74 -12.02 -1.78 7.70
C THR A 74 -12.50 -2.91 8.58
N TYR A 75 -12.03 -4.13 8.36
CA TYR A 75 -12.37 -5.27 9.23
C TYR A 75 -11.88 -5.06 10.66
N ALA A 76 -10.67 -4.52 10.85
CA ALA A 76 -10.17 -4.18 12.19
C ALA A 76 -11.06 -3.15 12.91
N LYS A 77 -11.53 -2.12 12.19
CA LYS A 77 -12.45 -1.13 12.76
C LYS A 77 -13.82 -1.72 13.10
N GLU A 78 -14.37 -2.56 12.22
CA GLU A 78 -15.65 -3.24 12.45
C GLU A 78 -15.58 -4.17 13.67
N ASP A 79 -14.49 -4.93 13.82
CA ASP A 79 -14.24 -5.80 14.98
C ASP A 79 -14.14 -4.99 16.28
N ASP A 80 -13.42 -3.86 16.28
CA ASP A 80 -13.28 -2.99 17.45
C ASP A 80 -14.63 -2.35 17.85
N GLU A 81 -15.42 -1.88 16.87
CA GLU A 81 -16.77 -1.36 17.12
C GLU A 81 -17.70 -2.44 17.70
N TYR A 82 -17.64 -3.65 17.16
CA TYR A 82 -18.43 -4.78 17.66
C TYR A 82 -18.09 -5.10 19.12
N ARG A 83 -16.80 -5.14 19.46
CA ARG A 83 -16.34 -5.38 20.84
C ARG A 83 -16.82 -4.28 21.80
N LYS A 84 -16.77 -3.01 21.37
CA LYS A 84 -17.23 -1.87 22.17
C LYS A 84 -18.74 -1.87 22.38
N LYS A 85 -19.53 -2.24 21.35
CA LYS A 85 -20.98 -2.41 21.49
C LYS A 85 -21.32 -3.53 22.47
N LYS A 86 -20.62 -4.66 22.40
CA LYS A 86 -20.84 -5.81 23.28
C LYS A 86 -20.49 -5.49 24.74
N SER A 87 -19.38 -4.77 24.99
CA SER A 87 -19.02 -4.36 26.35
C SER A 87 -19.99 -3.32 26.92
N HIS A 88 -20.44 -2.36 26.11
CA HIS A 88 -21.45 -1.39 26.53
C HIS A 88 -22.80 -2.07 26.84
N ALA A 89 -23.25 -2.98 25.98
CA ALA A 89 -24.48 -3.75 26.22
C ALA A 89 -24.40 -4.58 27.50
N ALA A 90 -23.25 -5.20 27.78
CA ALA A 90 -23.03 -5.95 29.02
C ALA A 90 -23.05 -5.04 30.27
N GLN A 91 -22.45 -3.85 30.20
CA GLN A 91 -22.49 -2.87 31.30
C GLN A 91 -23.91 -2.37 31.58
N VAL A 92 -24.69 -2.09 30.53
CA VAL A 92 -26.09 -1.63 30.67
C VAL A 92 -26.97 -2.73 31.28
N ALA A 93 -26.80 -3.98 30.83
CA ALA A 93 -27.52 -5.12 31.41
C ALA A 93 -27.22 -5.29 32.91
N LEU A 94 -25.95 -5.25 33.29
CA LEU A 94 -25.53 -5.33 34.70
C LEU A 94 -26.11 -4.18 35.53
N ALA A 95 -26.10 -2.95 35.00
CA ALA A 95 -26.65 -1.78 35.70
C ALA A 95 -28.18 -1.89 35.89
N SER A 96 -28.89 -2.53 34.95
CA SER A 96 -30.33 -2.76 35.06
C SER A 96 -30.71 -3.87 36.03
N GLU A 97 -29.81 -4.81 36.33
CA GLU A 97 -30.04 -5.87 37.31
C GLU A 97 -29.80 -5.40 38.76
N ILE A 98 -29.05 -4.29 38.94
CA ILE A 98 -28.71 -3.73 40.25
C ILE A 98 -29.67 -2.59 40.67
N ALA A 99 -30.45 -2.06 39.72
CA ALA A 99 -31.47 -1.01 39.94
C ALA A 99 -32.85 -1.61 40.25
#